data_AF-A0A8S9H9B3-F1
#
_entry.id   AF-A0A8S9H9B3-F1
#
_cell.length_a   1.000
_cell.length_b   1.000
_cell.length_c   1.000
_cell.angle_alpha   90.00
_cell.angle_beta   90.00
_cell.angle_gamma   90.00
#
_symmetry.space_group_name_H-M   'P 1'
#
loop_
_entity.id
_entity.type
_entity.pdbx_description
1 polymer ?
#
loop_
_entity_poly.entity_id
_entity_poly.type
_entity_poly.pdbx_seq_one_letter_code
_entity_poly.pdbx_strand_id
1 'polypeptide(L)'
;MTYYWYNFMPLARGTAVTGFIVLLGLLLAANMEFTESIPKGLQMDWEALLNVEPGFFVGSVKSWLYPSLKINTSWRDHPEVSPAFSTTGSVVAALSTYND
;
A
#
# COMPACT_ATOMS: atom_id res chain seq x y z
N MET A 1 -11.87 0.94 -0.49
CA MET A 1 -11.49 0.09 0.65
C MET A 1 -10.69 0.86 1.71
N THR A 2 -9.66 1.62 1.31
CA THR A 2 -8.79 2.39 2.23
C THR A 2 -9.54 3.36 3.14
N TYR A 3 -10.57 4.06 2.63
CA TYR A 3 -11.44 4.94 3.44
C TYR A 3 -12.05 4.23 4.66
N TYR A 4 -12.62 3.05 4.44
CA TYR A 4 -13.25 2.27 5.52
C TYR A 4 -12.22 1.72 6.50
N TRP A 5 -11.05 1.28 6.01
CA TRP A 5 -9.96 0.82 6.89
C TRP A 5 -9.54 1.89 7.91
N TYR A 6 -9.37 3.13 7.45
CA TYR A 6 -9.01 4.24 8.32
C TYR A 6 -10.15 4.66 9.26
N ASN A 7 -11.42 4.58 8.83
CA ASN A 7 -12.55 4.90 9.69
C ASN A 7 -12.81 3.84 10.78
N PHE A 8 -12.66 2.55 10.45
CA PHE A 8 -12.89 1.46 11.39
C PHE A 8 -11.72 1.23 12.34
N MET A 9 -10.52 1.70 11.99
CA MET A 9 -9.29 1.55 12.78
C MET A 9 -9.14 0.13 13.40
N PRO A 10 -9.12 -0.94 12.59
CA PRO A 10 -9.28 -2.31 13.08
C PRO A 10 -8.11 -2.81 13.95
N LEU A 11 -6.96 -2.13 13.91
CA LEU A 11 -5.79 -2.47 14.71
C LEU A 11 -5.63 -1.48 15.87
N ALA A 12 -5.33 -2.00 17.06
CA ALA A 12 -5.06 -1.18 18.26
C ALA A 12 -3.90 -0.20 18.08
N ARG A 13 -2.91 -0.52 17.22
CA ARG A 13 -1.80 0.36 16.84
C ARG A 13 -1.41 0.12 15.38
N GLY A 14 -1.00 1.18 14.69
CA GLY A 14 -0.44 1.08 13.32
C GLY A 14 -1.48 0.96 12.20
N THR A 15 -2.78 1.16 12.47
CA THR A 15 -3.82 1.09 11.44
C THR A 15 -3.52 1.99 10.23
N ALA A 16 -3.00 3.20 10.46
CA ALA A 16 -2.65 4.16 9.43
C ALA A 16 -1.55 3.62 8.50
N VAL A 17 -0.46 3.11 9.08
CA VAL A 17 0.69 2.59 8.32
C VAL A 17 0.29 1.33 7.56
N THR A 18 -0.39 0.37 8.22
CA THR A 18 -0.83 -0.87 7.58
C THR A 18 -1.81 -0.59 6.45
N GLY A 19 -2.77 0.33 6.63
CA GLY A 19 -3.72 0.72 5.59
C GLY A 19 -3.02 1.34 4.37
N PHE A 20 -1.99 2.14 4.59
CA PHE A 20 -1.20 2.73 3.51
C PHE A 20 -0.36 1.68 2.76
N ILE A 21 0.32 0.77 3.48
CA ILE A 21 1.11 -0.31 2.87
C ILE A 21 0.22 -1.23 2.03
N VAL A 22 -0.99 -1.56 2.51
CA VAL A 22 -1.94 -2.38 1.74
C VAL A 22 -2.39 -1.66 0.47
N LEU A 23 -2.64 -0.35 0.52
CA LEU A 23 -2.94 0.45 -0.67
C LEU A 23 -1.78 0.42 -1.68
N LEU A 24 -0.55 0.64 -1.21
CA LEU A 24 0.65 0.58 -2.06
C LEU A 24 0.84 -0.81 -2.66
N GLY A 25 0.61 -1.87 -1.90
CA GLY A 25 0.68 -3.25 -2.40
C GLY A 25 -0.35 -3.53 -3.50
N LEU A 26 -1.57 -2.99 -3.38
CA LEU A 26 -2.60 -3.10 -4.42
C LEU A 26 -2.20 -2.35 -5.70
N LEU A 27 -1.60 -1.17 -5.56
CA LEU A 27 -1.09 -0.39 -6.70
C LEU A 27 0.08 -1.11 -7.38
N LEU A 28 1.00 -1.68 -6.60
CA LEU A 28 2.12 -2.46 -7.11
C LEU A 28 1.63 -3.71 -7.86
N ALA A 29 0.62 -4.41 -7.34
CA ALA A 29 -0.03 -5.54 -8.02
C ALA A 29 -0.67 -5.14 -9.36
N ALA A 30 -1.03 -3.86 -9.52
CA ALA A 30 -1.53 -3.28 -10.76
C ALA A 30 -0.43 -2.62 -11.62
N ASN A 31 0.86 -2.90 -11.34
CA ASN A 31 2.03 -2.33 -12.03
C ASN A 31 2.23 -0.82 -11.84
N MET A 32 1.58 -0.23 -10.83
CA MET A 32 1.72 1.17 -10.48
C MET A 32 2.64 1.29 -9.27
N GLU A 33 3.86 1.75 -9.50
CA GLU A 33 4.84 2.01 -8.46
C GLU A 33 4.67 3.43 -7.93
N PHE A 34 4.61 3.56 -6.61
CA PHE A 34 4.63 4.85 -5.92
C PHE A 34 6.07 5.29 -5.71
N THR A 35 6.47 6.41 -6.32
CA THR A 35 7.88 6.84 -6.37
C THR A 35 8.20 8.07 -5.54
N GLU A 36 7.18 8.77 -5.02
CA GLU A 36 7.35 10.00 -4.26
C GLU A 36 7.09 9.80 -2.78
N SER A 37 7.02 10.90 -2.03
CA SER A 37 6.69 10.91 -0.60
C SER A 37 5.32 11.52 -0.37
N ILE A 38 4.69 11.17 0.75
CA ILE A 38 3.43 11.81 1.16
C ILE A 38 3.69 13.31 1.34
N PRO A 39 2.85 14.20 0.78
CA PRO A 39 2.99 15.65 0.95
C PRO A 39 3.11 16.05 2.41
N LYS A 40 3.97 17.04 2.70
CA LYS A 40 4.14 17.55 4.06
C LYS A 40 2.82 18.09 4.61
N GLY A 41 2.50 17.71 5.84
CA GLY A 41 1.27 18.13 6.52
C GLY A 41 0.03 17.31 6.13
N LEU A 42 0.16 16.32 5.24
CA LEU A 42 -0.91 15.41 4.88
C LEU A 42 -0.78 14.09 5.64
N GLN A 43 -1.90 13.64 6.21
CA GLN A 43 -2.00 12.34 6.88
C GLN A 43 -3.26 11.61 6.40
N MET A 44 -3.07 10.42 5.83
CA MET A 44 -4.10 9.67 5.11
C MET A 44 -5.30 9.25 5.97
N ASP A 45 -5.05 8.97 7.24
CA ASP A 45 -6.06 8.64 8.23
C ASP A 45 -6.91 9.86 8.62
N TRP A 46 -6.29 11.03 8.80
CA TRP A 46 -7.03 12.28 9.04
C TRP A 46 -7.90 12.69 7.85
N GLU A 47 -7.39 12.56 6.62
CA GLU A 47 -8.19 12.78 5.42
C GLU A 47 -9.40 11.84 5.38
N ALA A 48 -9.29 10.59 5.84
CA ALA A 48 -10.41 9.67 5.86
C ALA A 48 -11.39 9.92 7.02
N LEU A 49 -10.89 10.36 8.18
CA LEU A 49 -11.69 10.60 9.39
C LEU A 49 -12.47 11.91 9.32
N LEU A 50 -11.90 12.95 8.71
CA LEU A 50 -12.52 14.28 8.61
C LEU A 50 -13.54 14.37 7.47
N ASN A 51 -13.45 13.49 6.48
CA ASN A 51 -14.39 13.44 5.37
C ASN A 51 -15.54 12.49 5.69
N VAL A 52 -16.79 13.00 5.65
CA VAL A 52 -18.00 12.19 5.88
C VAL A 52 -18.33 11.31 4.67
N GLU A 53 -17.96 11.76 3.47
CA GLU A 53 -18.24 11.05 2.22
C GLU A 53 -16.95 10.48 1.61
N PRO A 54 -16.94 9.21 1.18
CA PRO A 54 -15.79 8.59 0.52
C PRO A 54 -15.32 9.34 -0.73
N GLY A 55 -16.23 10.04 -1.42
CA GLY A 55 -15.92 10.80 -2.63
C GLY A 55 -14.90 11.92 -2.40
N PHE A 56 -15.05 12.69 -1.32
CA PHE A 56 -14.11 13.77 -0.98
C PHE A 56 -12.73 13.24 -0.60
N PHE A 57 -12.68 12.16 0.19
CA PHE A 57 -11.43 11.47 0.51
C PHE A 57 -10.71 11.01 -0.75
N VAL A 58 -11.43 10.34 -1.67
CA VAL A 58 -10.86 9.87 -2.93
C VAL A 58 -10.37 11.04 -3.78
N GLY A 59 -11.10 12.16 -3.83
CA GLY A 59 -10.67 13.37 -4.53
C GLY A 59 -9.36 13.93 -3.99
N SER A 60 -9.27 14.10 -2.66
CA SER A 60 -8.06 14.58 -1.96
C SER A 60 -6.88 13.65 -2.24
N VAL A 61 -7.05 12.35 -2.03
CA VAL A 61 -5.98 11.36 -2.24
C VAL A 61 -5.53 11.30 -3.70
N LYS A 62 -6.46 11.29 -4.66
CA LYS A 62 -6.12 11.23 -6.10
C LYS A 62 -5.26 12.40 -6.54
N SER A 63 -5.52 13.60 -6.00
CA SER A 63 -4.87 14.84 -6.45
C SER A 63 -3.34 14.81 -6.34
N TRP A 64 -2.82 14.14 -5.31
CA TRP A 64 -1.39 14.01 -5.09
C TRP A 64 -0.88 12.59 -5.38
N LEU A 65 -1.68 11.54 -5.10
CA LEU A 65 -1.22 10.16 -5.26
C LEU A 65 -1.04 9.80 -6.73
N TYR A 66 -1.95 10.20 -7.62
CA TYR A 66 -1.91 9.79 -9.02
C TYR A 66 -0.71 10.36 -9.79
N PRO A 67 -0.35 11.66 -9.63
CA PRO A 67 0.89 12.19 -10.21
C PRO A 67 2.16 11.45 -9.74
N SER A 68 2.15 10.92 -8.52
CA SER A 68 3.28 10.19 -7.94
C SER A 68 3.38 8.72 -8.36
N LEU A 69 2.41 8.20 -9.13
CA LEU A 69 2.39 6.83 -9.63
C LEU A 69 3.07 6.73 -11.00
N LYS A 70 3.98 5.78 -11.13
CA LYS A 70 4.62 5.44 -12.41
C LYS A 70 4.32 4.00 -12.75
N ILE A 71 4.07 3.74 -14.04
CA ILE A 71 3.94 2.37 -14.51
C ILE A 71 5.34 1.75 -14.54
N ASN A 72 5.55 0.70 -13.75
CA ASN A 72 6.81 -0.04 -13.73
C ASN A 72 6.53 -1.53 -13.94
N THR A 73 7.18 -2.10 -14.96
CA THR A 73 7.09 -3.53 -15.31
C THR A 73 8.46 -4.22 -15.30
N SER A 74 9.49 -3.59 -14.73
CA SER A 74 10.85 -4.16 -14.59
C SER A 74 10.86 -5.48 -13.82
N TRP A 75 9.85 -5.72 -12.97
CA TRP A 75 9.70 -7.00 -12.26
C TRP A 75 9.52 -8.21 -13.19
N ARG A 76 9.13 -8.00 -14.46
CA ARG A 76 9.03 -9.09 -15.45
C ARG A 76 10.38 -9.63 -15.88
N ASP A 77 11.44 -8.84 -15.73
CA ASP A 77 12.80 -9.25 -16.09
C ASP A 77 13.44 -10.11 -14.98
N HIS A 78 12.78 -10.24 -13.83
CA HIS A 78 13.23 -11.08 -12.73
C HIS A 78 12.72 -12.52 -12.87
N PRO A 79 13.51 -13.52 -12.43
CA PRO A 79 13.09 -14.90 -12.47
C PRO A 79 11.87 -15.13 -11.58
N GLU A 80 10.97 -16.00 -12.03
CA GLU A 80 9.82 -16.39 -11.23
C GLU A 80 10.26 -17.04 -9.92
N VAL A 81 9.59 -16.67 -8.83
CA VAL A 81 9.86 -17.18 -7.48
C VAL A 81 9.09 -18.48 -7.22
N SER A 82 8.00 -18.71 -7.95
CA SER A 82 7.12 -19.89 -7.85
C SER A 82 7.86 -21.25 -7.97
N PRO A 83 8.89 -21.41 -8.84
CA PRO A 83 9.65 -22.66 -8.93
C PRO A 83 10.53 -22.92 -7.69
N ALA A 84 10.99 -21.87 -7.00
CA ALA A 84 11.85 -22.00 -5.82
C ALA A 84 11.05 -22.24 -4.53
N PHE A 85 9.81 -21.74 -4.46
CA PHE A 85 8.95 -21.83 -3.28
C PHE A 85 7.56 -22.33 -3.67
N SER A 86 7.28 -23.60 -3.38
CA SER A 86 6.04 -24.27 -3.76
C SER A 86 4.80 -23.81 -2.98
N THR A 87 4.99 -23.13 -1.84
CA THR A 87 3.89 -22.67 -0.98
C THR A 87 4.08 -21.23 -0.51
N THR A 88 2.98 -20.52 -0.26
CA THR A 88 3.03 -19.18 0.36
C THR A 88 3.75 -19.23 1.72
N GLY A 89 3.59 -20.31 2.48
CA GLY A 89 4.29 -20.52 3.76
C GLY A 89 5.80 -20.55 3.60
N SER A 90 6.32 -21.21 2.55
CA SER A 90 7.76 -21.24 2.27
C SER A 90 8.34 -19.88 1.89
N VAL A 91 7.58 -19.04 1.16
CA VAL A 91 7.97 -17.67 0.85
C VAL A 91 8.06 -16.83 2.13
N VAL A 92 7.03 -16.91 2.99
CA VAL A 92 7.02 -16.18 4.27
C VAL A 92 8.17 -16.64 5.17
N ALA A 93 8.42 -17.95 5.26
CA ALA A 93 9.55 -18.49 6.04
C ALA A 93 10.89 -17.92 5.56
N ALA A 94 11.13 -17.89 4.24
CA ALA A 94 12.35 -17.33 3.67
C ALA A 94 12.50 -15.81 3.91
N LEU A 95 11.40 -15.06 3.91
CA LEU A 95 11.41 -13.61 4.21
C LEU A 95 11.50 -13.30 5.71
N SER A 96 11.27 -14.30 6.59
CA SER A 96 11.31 -14.15 8.05
C SER A 96 12.55 -14.76 8.70
N THR A 97 13.42 -15.42 7.93
CA THR A 97 14.76 -15.76 8.39
C THR A 97 15.62 -14.51 8.49
N TYR A 98 15.66 -13.93 9.69
CA TYR A 98 16.63 -12.93 10.09
C TYR A 98 17.87 -13.68 10.60
N ASN A 99 19.02 -13.52 9.94
CA ASN A 99 20.30 -13.88 10.55
C ASN A 99 20.82 -12.63 11.26
N ASP A 100 21.06 -12.74 12.56
CA ASP A 100 21.80 -11.74 13.35
C ASP A 100 23.24 -11.54 12.83
#